data_AF-A0A7L9FIR5-F1
#
_entry.id   AF-A0A7L9FIR5-F1
#
_cell.length_a   1.000
_cell.length_b   1.000
_cell.length_c   1.000
_cell.angle_alpha   90.00
_cell.angle_beta   90.00
_cell.angle_gamma   90.00
#
_symmetry.space_group_name_H-M   'P 1'
#
loop_
_entity.id
_entity.type
_entity.pdbx_description
1 polymer ?
#
loop_
_entity_poly.entity_id
_entity_poly.type
_entity_poly.pdbx_seq_one_letter_code
_entity_poly.pdbx_strand_id
1 'polypeptide(L)'
;MTVEFEKILSELTDTERRIVEYFLRNGGSAKDIASALNVSERTVYKALYKYRKLARENGIDPSAFYLRGTLQPASLPPIREPVVAPDHTRRDLIDRIKKEVLKEITEVLERSVREAVLSAFEELFIASEPNLKPVTAPKYTAVFANSGPSVALFERLVENLERLNYNFESLSKKLELIQRVNTSYASPQEPAIRDKSPSPLDNALPSFVKDNPWIEVLQRKYMPR
;
A
#
# COMPACT_ATOMS: atom_id res chain seq x y z
N MET A 1 -6.60 -6.94 19.56
CA MET A 1 -5.20 -6.73 19.97
C MET A 1 -4.76 -8.03 20.62
N THR A 2 -3.68 -8.67 20.15
CA THR A 2 -3.27 -10.00 20.67
C THR A 2 -2.70 -9.84 22.08
N VAL A 3 -2.89 -10.87 22.92
CA VAL A 3 -2.45 -10.94 24.33
C VAL A 3 -0.95 -10.63 24.49
N GLU A 4 -0.15 -10.89 23.46
CA GLU A 4 1.28 -10.60 23.41
C GLU A 4 1.60 -9.10 23.38
N PHE A 5 0.76 -8.27 22.74
CA PHE A 5 0.98 -6.82 22.71
C PHE A 5 0.73 -6.16 24.05
N GLU A 6 -0.28 -6.61 24.80
CA GLU A 6 -0.56 -6.06 26.13
C GLU A 6 0.58 -6.36 27.11
N LYS A 7 1.19 -7.55 27.00
CA LYS A 7 2.38 -7.91 27.76
C LYS A 7 3.56 -6.97 27.45
N ILE A 8 3.82 -6.69 26.18
CA ILE A 8 4.89 -5.75 25.77
C ILE A 8 4.61 -4.33 26.28
N LEU A 9 3.36 -3.85 26.17
CA LEU A 9 2.97 -2.52 26.63
C LEU A 9 3.02 -2.36 28.15
N SER A 10 2.94 -3.46 28.91
CA SER A 10 3.05 -3.45 30.38
C SER A 10 4.47 -3.14 30.87
N GLU A 11 5.50 -3.47 30.08
CA GLU A 11 6.91 -3.22 30.40
C GLU A 11 7.37 -1.77 30.07
N LEU A 12 6.53 -1.01 29.37
CA LEU A 12 6.77 0.41 29.07
C LEU A 12 6.23 1.32 30.19
N THR A 13 6.90 2.46 30.39
CA THR A 13 6.37 3.52 31.25
C THR A 13 5.09 4.11 30.66
N ASP A 14 4.23 4.73 31.48
CA ASP A 14 2.93 5.24 31.00
C ASP A 14 3.04 6.24 29.84
N THR A 15 4.09 7.07 29.85
CA THR A 15 4.41 7.98 28.74
C THR A 15 4.86 7.25 27.48
N GLU A 16 5.69 6.21 27.61
CA GLU A 16 6.18 5.40 26.50
C GLU A 16 5.01 4.58 25.90
N ARG A 17 4.15 4.02 26.74
CA ARG A 17 2.93 3.30 26.34
C ARG A 17 2.01 4.20 25.51
N ARG A 18 1.74 5.42 26.00
CA ARG A 18 0.87 6.39 25.31
C ARG A 18 1.41 6.79 23.93
N ILE A 19 2.74 6.91 23.81
CA ILE A 19 3.41 7.17 22.52
C ILE A 19 3.22 6.00 21.55
N VAL A 20 3.44 4.76 22.02
CA VAL A 20 3.32 3.56 21.18
C VAL A 20 1.87 3.34 20.76
N GLU A 21 0.91 3.49 21.67
CA GLU A 21 -0.52 3.39 21.34
C GLU A 21 -0.95 4.42 20.30
N TYR A 22 -0.50 5.67 20.45
CA TYR A 22 -0.77 6.71 19.47
C TYR A 22 -0.16 6.37 18.11
N PHE A 23 1.07 5.86 18.08
CA PHE A 23 1.73 5.42 16.86
C PHE A 23 0.98 4.25 16.19
N LEU A 24 0.46 3.30 16.95
CA LEU A 24 -0.28 2.15 16.39
C LEU A 24 -1.65 2.55 15.83
N ARG A 25 -2.33 3.53 16.46
CA ARG A 25 -3.67 3.98 16.02
C ARG A 25 -3.60 4.97 14.86
N ASN A 26 -2.69 5.94 14.95
CA ASN A 26 -2.67 7.09 14.05
C ASN A 26 -1.48 7.05 13.06
N GLY A 27 -0.44 6.29 13.37
CA GLY A 27 0.82 6.33 12.63
C GLY A 27 1.49 7.71 12.72
N GLY A 28 2.27 8.05 11.69
CA GLY A 28 2.87 9.38 11.53
C GLY A 28 4.38 9.43 11.78
N SER A 29 4.94 10.63 11.63
CA SER A 29 6.36 10.91 11.92
C SER A 29 6.58 11.14 13.42
N ALA A 30 7.83 11.03 13.88
CA ALA A 30 8.16 11.32 15.27
C ALA A 30 7.78 12.76 15.68
N LYS A 31 7.82 13.71 14.74
CA LYS A 31 7.43 15.11 14.94
C LYS A 31 5.92 15.27 15.15
N ASP A 32 5.11 14.53 14.40
CA ASP A 32 3.65 14.58 14.53
C ASP A 32 3.20 14.01 15.88
N ILE A 33 3.80 12.89 16.28
CA ILE A 33 3.51 12.24 17.56
C ILE A 33 3.98 13.11 18.73
N ALA A 34 5.18 13.71 18.61
CA ALA A 34 5.72 14.65 19.58
C ALA A 34 4.79 15.85 19.81
N SER A 35 4.29 16.43 18.72
CA SER A 35 3.37 17.57 18.76
C SER A 35 2.01 17.20 19.35
N ALA A 36 1.47 16.03 19.01
CA ALA A 36 0.17 15.56 19.51
C ALA A 36 0.17 15.20 20.99
N LEU A 37 1.27 14.63 21.50
CA LEU A 37 1.40 14.19 22.89
C LEU A 37 2.15 15.18 23.78
N ASN A 38 2.56 16.33 23.23
CA ASN A 38 3.35 17.37 23.90
C ASN A 38 4.64 16.81 24.55
N VAL A 39 5.37 15.98 23.81
CA VAL A 39 6.64 15.36 24.23
C VAL A 39 7.74 15.68 23.22
N SER A 40 9.01 15.57 23.64
CA SER A 40 10.12 15.76 22.70
C SER A 40 10.19 14.62 21.66
N GLU A 41 10.62 14.93 20.43
CA GLU A 41 10.88 13.91 19.39
C GLU A 41 11.84 12.82 19.89
N ARG A 42 12.85 13.19 20.70
CA ARG A 42 13.80 12.26 21.31
C ARG A 42 13.10 11.23 22.21
N THR A 43 12.09 11.66 22.96
CA THR A 43 11.26 10.76 23.79
C THR A 43 10.49 9.78 22.92
N VAL A 44 9.95 10.25 21.78
CA VAL A 44 9.25 9.39 20.82
C VAL A 44 10.18 8.33 20.25
N TYR A 45 11.37 8.73 19.77
CA TYR A 45 12.36 7.77 19.26
C TYR A 45 12.78 6.74 20.32
N LYS A 46 13.00 7.17 21.56
CA LYS A 46 13.38 6.28 22.67
C LYS A 46 12.26 5.28 22.97
N ALA A 47 11.01 5.73 23.03
CA ALA A 47 9.84 4.88 23.26
C ALA A 47 9.68 3.84 22.15
N LEU A 48 9.73 4.26 20.88
CA LEU A 48 9.64 3.36 19.72
C LEU A 48 10.83 2.41 19.61
N TYR A 49 12.03 2.84 20.03
CA TYR A 49 13.20 1.97 20.09
C TYR A 49 13.02 0.86 21.13
N LYS A 50 12.59 1.21 22.35
CA LYS A 50 12.31 0.24 23.41
C LYS A 50 11.24 -0.75 22.99
N TYR A 51 10.12 -0.26 22.46
CA TYR A 51 9.04 -1.10 21.94
C TYR A 51 9.54 -2.09 20.88
N ARG A 52 10.30 -1.63 19.88
CA ARG A 52 10.87 -2.52 18.85
C ARG A 52 11.86 -3.54 19.41
N LYS A 53 12.60 -3.19 20.47
CA LYS A 53 13.51 -4.13 21.14
C LYS A 53 12.71 -5.24 21.83
N LEU A 54 11.68 -4.87 22.60
CA LEU A 54 10.80 -5.82 23.29
C LEU A 54 10.00 -6.68 22.31
N ALA A 55 9.56 -6.11 21.18
CA ALA A 55 8.91 -6.86 20.12
C ALA A 55 9.83 -7.97 19.56
N ARG A 56 11.12 -7.70 19.33
CA ARG A 56 12.10 -8.74 18.92
C ARG A 56 12.28 -9.83 19.95
N GLU A 57 12.38 -9.44 21.23
CA GLU A 57 12.56 -10.38 22.33
C GLU A 57 11.35 -11.31 22.49
N ASN A 58 10.16 -10.86 22.09
CA ASN A 58 8.93 -11.66 22.06
C ASN A 58 8.64 -12.31 20.68
N GLY A 59 9.59 -12.29 19.74
CA GLY A 59 9.46 -12.95 18.44
C GLY A 59 8.60 -12.24 17.39
N ILE A 60 8.20 -10.98 17.63
CA ILE A 60 7.44 -10.16 16.69
C ILE A 60 8.40 -9.37 15.80
N ASP A 61 8.22 -9.47 14.48
CA ASP A 61 9.04 -8.74 13.51
C ASP A 61 8.83 -7.21 13.62
N PRO A 62 9.88 -6.41 13.94
CA PRO A 62 9.75 -4.97 14.11
C PRO A 62 9.61 -4.18 12.81
N SER A 63 9.79 -4.83 11.66
CA SER A 63 9.86 -4.22 10.33
C SER A 63 8.58 -3.44 9.98
N ALA A 64 7.43 -3.89 10.48
CA ALA A 64 6.15 -3.19 10.32
C ALA A 64 6.01 -1.92 11.18
N PHE A 65 6.87 -1.75 12.20
CA PHE A 65 6.78 -0.66 13.19
C PHE A 65 7.82 0.44 12.99
N TYR A 66 8.57 0.41 11.88
CA TYR A 66 9.39 1.55 11.50
C TYR A 66 8.48 2.70 11.05
N LEU A 67 8.78 3.92 11.51
CA LEU A 67 8.06 5.13 11.10
C LEU A 67 7.96 5.15 9.57
N ARG A 68 6.77 5.40 9.01
CA ARG A 68 6.55 5.40 7.55
C ARG A 68 7.51 6.34 6.79
N GLY A 69 8.11 7.33 7.46
CA GLY A 69 9.15 8.20 6.90
C GLY A 69 10.54 7.59 6.75
N THR A 70 10.88 6.50 7.47
CA THR A 70 12.19 5.83 7.37
C THR A 70 12.21 4.65 6.40
N LEU A 71 11.06 4.34 5.77
CA LEU A 71 10.97 3.38 4.66
C LEU A 71 11.19 4.03 3.28
N GLN A 72 11.63 5.28 3.25
CA GLN A 72 12.31 5.82 2.08
C GLN A 72 13.68 5.11 1.99
N PRO A 73 14.00 4.39 0.90
CA PRO A 73 15.35 3.86 0.73
C PRO A 73 16.32 5.03 0.79
N ALA A 74 17.23 4.99 1.75
CA ALA A 74 18.25 6.00 1.95
C ALA A 74 19.00 6.23 0.62
N SER A 75 18.87 7.44 0.09
CA SER A 75 19.77 7.98 -0.92
C SER A 75 21.19 7.94 -0.36
N LEU A 76 22.01 7.03 -0.88
CA LEU A 76 23.43 6.91 -0.57
C LEU A 76 24.19 8.19 -1.04
N PRO A 77 25.22 8.65 -0.30
CA PRO A 77 26.12 9.72 -0.74
C PRO A 77 27.05 9.22 -1.87
N PRO A 78 27.60 10.11 -2.71
CA PRO A 78 28.31 9.73 -3.93
C PRO A 78 29.70 9.19 -3.60
N ILE A 79 29.83 7.87 -3.57
CA ILE A 79 31.14 7.20 -3.57
C ILE A 79 31.44 6.78 -5.01
N ARG A 80 32.58 7.27 -5.48
CA ARG A 80 33.14 7.15 -6.83
C ARG A 80 33.01 5.72 -7.38
N GLU A 81 32.50 5.65 -8.60
CA GLU A 81 32.32 4.43 -9.40
C GLU A 81 33.61 3.61 -9.50
N PRO A 82 33.47 2.28 -9.50
CA PRO A 82 34.04 1.49 -10.58
C PRO A 82 32.90 0.93 -11.44
N VAL A 83 33.03 1.23 -12.73
CA VAL A 83 32.24 0.80 -13.88
C VAL A 83 31.84 -0.68 -13.77
N VAL A 84 30.56 -0.94 -13.46
CA VAL A 84 29.89 -2.20 -13.79
C VAL A 84 28.53 -1.82 -14.37
N ALA A 85 28.35 -2.15 -15.65
CA ALA A 85 27.19 -1.83 -16.47
C ALA A 85 25.86 -2.11 -15.73
N PRO A 86 25.03 -1.10 -15.49
CA PRO A 86 23.76 -1.31 -14.81
C PRO A 86 22.70 -1.85 -15.76
N ASP A 87 21.80 -2.63 -15.17
CA ASP A 87 20.65 -3.32 -15.75
C ASP A 87 19.54 -2.33 -16.20
N HIS A 88 19.91 -1.37 -17.06
CA HIS A 88 19.07 -0.26 -17.54
C HIS A 88 17.87 -0.73 -18.37
N THR A 89 18.02 -1.86 -19.06
CA THR A 89 17.02 -2.40 -19.99
C THR A 89 15.68 -2.69 -19.31
N ARG A 90 15.69 -3.19 -18.07
CA ARG A 90 14.47 -3.56 -17.34
C ARG A 90 13.71 -2.35 -16.81
N ARG A 91 14.42 -1.31 -16.37
CA ARG A 91 13.79 -0.06 -15.93
C ARG A 91 13.19 0.70 -17.12
N ASP A 92 13.95 0.77 -18.21
CA ASP A 92 13.47 1.38 -19.46
C ASP A 92 12.29 0.63 -20.07
N LEU A 93 12.22 -0.70 -19.90
CA LEU A 93 11.07 -1.50 -20.33
C LEU A 93 9.83 -1.19 -19.49
N ILE A 94 9.95 -1.10 -18.17
CA ILE A 94 8.84 -0.75 -17.27
C ILE A 94 8.32 0.65 -17.56
N ASP A 95 9.21 1.61 -17.80
CA ASP A 95 8.81 2.99 -18.10
C ASP A 95 8.12 3.11 -19.47
N ARG A 96 8.55 2.31 -20.45
CA ARG A 96 7.85 2.20 -21.75
C ARG A 96 6.46 1.59 -21.61
N ILE A 97 6.33 0.48 -20.88
CA ILE A 97 5.03 -0.17 -20.64
C ILE A 97 4.08 0.79 -19.91
N LYS A 98 4.57 1.48 -18.87
CA LYS A 98 3.78 2.46 -18.13
C LYS A 98 3.29 3.59 -19.03
N LYS A 99 4.15 4.10 -19.91
CA LYS A 99 3.79 5.18 -20.84
C LYS A 99 2.73 4.73 -21.85
N GLU A 100 2.85 3.50 -22.36
CA GLU A 100 1.88 2.95 -23.32
C GLU A 100 0.52 2.70 -22.69
N VAL A 101 0.50 2.07 -21.50
CA VAL A 101 -0.73 1.82 -20.74
C VAL A 101 -1.43 3.12 -20.37
N LEU A 102 -0.68 4.14 -19.94
CA LEU A 102 -1.27 5.44 -19.61
C LEU A 102 -1.90 6.09 -20.85
N LYS A 103 -1.23 6.03 -22.00
CA LYS A 103 -1.74 6.56 -23.26
C LYS A 103 -3.05 5.87 -23.66
N GLU A 104 -3.09 4.54 -23.59
CA GLU A 104 -4.26 3.75 -23.94
C GLU A 104 -5.44 4.01 -22.98
N ILE A 105 -5.18 4.08 -21.67
CA ILE A 105 -6.21 4.43 -20.69
C ILE A 105 -6.75 5.84 -20.94
N THR A 106 -5.88 6.82 -21.21
CA THR A 106 -6.34 8.19 -21.50
C THR A 106 -7.16 8.25 -22.77
N GLU A 107 -6.81 7.50 -23.81
CA GLU A 107 -7.54 7.47 -25.06
C GLU A 107 -8.92 6.81 -24.92
N VAL A 108 -8.99 5.69 -24.19
CA VAL A 108 -10.26 5.01 -23.89
C VAL A 108 -11.15 5.90 -23.02
N LEU A 109 -10.57 6.56 -22.01
CA LEU A 109 -11.31 7.48 -21.14
C LEU A 109 -11.82 8.70 -21.94
N GLU A 110 -10.99 9.31 -22.78
CA GLU A 110 -11.40 10.43 -23.63
C GLU A 110 -12.52 10.04 -24.59
N ARG A 111 -12.45 8.87 -25.22
CA ARG A 111 -13.54 8.38 -26.10
C ARG A 111 -14.81 8.16 -25.30
N SER A 112 -14.72 7.46 -24.16
CA SER A 112 -15.89 7.19 -23.31
C SER A 112 -16.52 8.47 -22.77
N VAL A 113 -15.71 9.45 -22.35
CA VAL A 113 -16.20 10.75 -21.88
C VAL A 113 -16.83 11.54 -23.03
N ARG A 114 -16.20 11.59 -24.21
CA ARG A 114 -16.78 12.27 -25.38
C ARG A 114 -18.11 11.65 -25.78
N GLU A 115 -18.20 10.32 -25.80
CA GLU A 115 -19.43 9.60 -26.12
C GLU A 115 -20.52 9.85 -25.08
N ALA A 116 -20.18 9.77 -23.79
CA ALA A 116 -21.13 10.05 -22.71
C ALA A 116 -21.61 11.51 -22.73
N VAL A 117 -20.72 12.45 -23.02
CA VAL A 117 -21.06 13.88 -23.12
C VAL A 117 -21.92 14.13 -24.36
N LEU A 118 -21.56 13.58 -25.52
CA LEU A 118 -22.37 13.71 -26.74
C LEU A 118 -23.76 13.07 -26.57
N SER A 119 -23.84 11.90 -25.94
CA SER A 119 -25.10 11.23 -25.61
C SER A 119 -25.93 12.07 -24.64
N ALA A 120 -25.33 12.66 -23.60
CA ALA A 120 -26.04 13.56 -22.70
C ALA A 120 -26.51 14.85 -23.40
N PHE A 121 -25.73 15.39 -24.34
CA PHE A 121 -26.13 16.55 -25.13
C PHE A 121 -27.24 16.21 -26.14
N GLU A 122 -27.23 15.02 -26.74
CA GLU A 122 -28.29 14.55 -27.63
C GLU A 122 -29.61 14.32 -26.87
N GLU A 123 -29.55 13.73 -25.66
CA GLU A 123 -30.70 13.63 -24.76
C GLU A 123 -31.26 15.02 -24.39
N LEU A 124 -30.38 16.00 -24.14
CA LEU A 124 -30.79 17.39 -23.89
C LEU A 124 -31.36 18.07 -25.14
N PHE A 125 -30.83 17.76 -26.34
CA PHE A 125 -31.31 18.34 -27.60
C PHE A 125 -32.71 17.82 -27.94
N ILE A 126 -32.93 16.51 -27.78
CA ILE A 126 -34.25 15.86 -27.91
C ILE A 126 -35.25 16.41 -26.89
N ALA A 127 -34.79 16.73 -25.68
CA ALA A 127 -35.62 17.40 -24.67
C ALA A 127 -35.89 18.89 -24.97
N SER A 128 -35.18 19.50 -25.92
CA SER A 128 -35.20 20.95 -26.18
C SER A 128 -35.83 21.39 -27.52
N GLU A 129 -36.10 20.47 -28.47
CA GLU A 129 -36.84 20.85 -29.67
C GLU A 129 -38.36 20.97 -29.41
N PRO A 130 -39.00 22.06 -29.87
CA PRO A 130 -40.12 22.66 -29.18
C PRO A 130 -41.46 22.42 -29.86
N ASN A 131 -42.45 22.31 -28.98
CA ASN A 131 -43.86 22.57 -29.20
C ASN A 131 -44.10 23.77 -30.16
N LEU A 132 -44.48 23.50 -31.41
CA LEU A 132 -45.04 24.49 -32.34
C LEU A 132 -46.32 23.94 -32.98
N LYS A 133 -47.47 24.21 -32.36
CA LYS A 133 -48.73 24.51 -33.06
C LYS A 133 -49.55 25.57 -32.31
N PRO A 134 -50.33 26.39 -33.03
CA PRO A 134 -50.69 27.74 -32.63
C PRO A 134 -51.96 27.82 -31.76
N VAL A 135 -51.99 28.89 -30.95
CA VAL A 135 -53.16 29.67 -30.49
C VAL A 135 -54.43 28.88 -30.14
N THR A 136 -54.68 28.73 -28.82
CA THR A 136 -55.88 29.26 -28.15
C THR A 136 -55.74 29.06 -26.62
N ALA A 137 -55.81 30.16 -25.87
CA ALA A 137 -55.90 30.16 -24.41
C ALA A 137 -57.37 30.01 -23.96
N PRO A 138 -57.68 29.91 -22.66
CA PRO A 138 -57.09 29.03 -21.63
C PRO A 138 -58.20 28.32 -20.83
N LYS A 139 -57.95 27.12 -20.27
CA LYS A 139 -58.60 26.70 -19.00
C LYS A 139 -57.65 25.90 -18.13
N TYR A 140 -57.42 26.46 -16.94
CA TYR A 140 -56.70 25.89 -15.81
C TYR A 140 -57.30 24.54 -15.38
N THR A 141 -56.45 23.52 -15.29
CA THR A 141 -56.27 22.66 -14.08
C THR A 141 -55.01 21.84 -14.27
N ALA A 142 -53.89 22.31 -13.72
CA ALA A 142 -52.67 21.54 -13.55
C ALA A 142 -52.49 21.26 -12.06
N VAL A 143 -52.44 19.99 -11.69
CA VAL A 143 -52.03 19.51 -10.37
C VAL A 143 -51.19 18.25 -10.61
N PHE A 144 -49.86 18.48 -10.61
CA PHE A 144 -48.69 17.58 -10.51
C PHE A 144 -48.51 16.51 -11.61
N ALA A 145 -47.74 16.70 -12.69
CA ALA A 145 -46.35 17.17 -12.88
C ALA A 145 -45.27 16.24 -12.29
N ASN A 146 -44.87 15.25 -13.11
CA ASN A 146 -43.49 14.92 -13.46
C ASN A 146 -42.42 14.96 -12.34
N SER A 147 -42.21 13.82 -11.68
CA SER A 147 -40.88 13.40 -11.21
C SER A 147 -40.07 13.00 -12.45
N GLY A 148 -39.34 13.88 -13.15
CA GLY A 148 -38.19 14.64 -12.65
C GLY A 148 -36.92 13.87 -13.04
N PRO A 149 -36.08 14.36 -13.97
CA PRO A 149 -34.85 13.67 -14.46
C PRO A 149 -33.89 13.23 -13.34
N SER A 150 -34.05 13.75 -12.14
CA SER A 150 -33.37 13.33 -10.92
C SER A 150 -33.56 11.84 -10.57
N VAL A 151 -34.73 11.24 -10.83
CA VAL A 151 -34.97 9.82 -10.47
C VAL A 151 -34.17 8.90 -11.38
N ALA A 152 -34.13 9.18 -12.69
CA ALA A 152 -33.30 8.45 -13.64
C ALA A 152 -31.79 8.59 -13.35
N LEU A 153 -31.35 9.76 -12.87
CA LEU A 153 -29.97 9.95 -12.42
C LEU A 153 -29.65 9.13 -11.16
N PHE A 154 -30.59 9.03 -10.22
CA PHE A 154 -30.42 8.17 -9.05
C PHE A 154 -30.39 6.69 -9.42
N GLU A 155 -31.26 6.24 -10.32
CA GLU A 155 -31.22 4.86 -10.85
C GLU A 155 -29.89 4.55 -11.54
N ARG A 156 -29.40 5.48 -12.37
CA ARG A 156 -28.09 5.34 -13.04
C ARG A 156 -26.92 5.38 -12.05
N LEU A 157 -27.04 6.13 -10.95
CA LEU A 157 -26.04 6.15 -9.88
C LEU A 157 -26.04 4.83 -9.10
N VAL A 158 -27.22 4.26 -8.83
CA VAL A 158 -27.35 2.94 -8.20
C VAL A 158 -26.74 1.87 -9.08
N GLU A 159 -27.03 1.85 -10.39
CA GLU A 159 -26.44 0.89 -11.33
C GLU A 159 -24.91 1.03 -11.39
N ASN A 160 -24.40 2.27 -11.38
CA ASN A 160 -22.95 2.51 -11.35
C ASN A 160 -22.32 2.02 -10.04
N LEU A 161 -22.96 2.25 -8.89
CA LEU A 161 -22.47 1.74 -7.60
C LEU A 161 -22.48 0.21 -7.55
N GLU A 162 -23.50 -0.43 -8.11
CA GLU A 162 -23.57 -1.89 -8.22
C GLU A 162 -22.47 -2.47 -9.11
N ARG A 163 -22.22 -1.86 -10.28
CA ARG A 163 -21.10 -2.24 -11.15
C ARG A 163 -19.76 -2.05 -10.47
N LEU A 164 -19.59 -0.96 -9.73
CA LEU A 164 -18.36 -0.67 -9.01
C LEU A 164 -18.15 -1.68 -7.87
N ASN A 165 -19.20 -2.01 -7.14
CA ASN A 165 -19.15 -3.05 -6.10
C ASN A 165 -18.82 -4.43 -6.69
N TYR A 166 -19.43 -4.80 -7.82
CA TYR A 166 -19.10 -6.04 -8.54
C TYR A 166 -17.63 -6.06 -8.99
N ASN A 167 -17.10 -4.93 -9.47
CA ASN A 167 -15.70 -4.81 -9.85
C ASN A 167 -14.77 -4.97 -8.64
N PHE A 168 -15.12 -4.38 -7.48
CA PHE A 168 -14.37 -4.57 -6.24
C PHE A 168 -14.36 -6.03 -5.77
N GLU A 169 -15.51 -6.71 -5.82
CA GLU A 169 -15.58 -8.13 -5.49
C GLU A 169 -14.76 -8.99 -6.46
N SER A 170 -14.81 -8.69 -7.76
CA SER A 170 -14.03 -9.38 -8.78
C SER A 170 -12.52 -9.18 -8.59
N LEU A 171 -12.10 -7.94 -8.28
CA LEU A 171 -10.71 -7.62 -7.94
C LEU A 171 -10.28 -8.31 -6.65
N SER A 172 -11.13 -8.33 -5.61
CA SER A 172 -10.86 -9.03 -4.36
C SER A 172 -10.65 -10.53 -4.59
N LYS A 173 -11.52 -11.19 -5.37
CA LYS A 173 -11.36 -12.60 -5.76
C LYS A 173 -10.07 -12.84 -6.54
N LYS A 174 -9.71 -11.95 -7.48
CA LYS A 174 -8.44 -12.05 -8.24
C LYS A 174 -7.21 -11.85 -7.34
N LEU A 175 -7.27 -10.93 -6.39
CA LEU A 175 -6.21 -10.71 -5.41
C LEU A 175 -6.05 -11.92 -4.47
N GLU A 176 -7.14 -12.52 -4.03
CA GLU A 176 -7.09 -13.76 -3.24
C GLU A 176 -6.47 -14.92 -4.03
N LEU A 177 -6.80 -15.06 -5.31
CA LEU A 177 -6.18 -16.06 -6.18
C LEU A 177 -4.67 -15.84 -6.30
N ILE A 178 -4.23 -14.59 -6.49
CA ILE A 178 -2.80 -14.24 -6.55
C ILE A 178 -2.13 -14.50 -5.20
N GLN A 179 -2.76 -14.14 -4.08
CA GLN A 179 -2.23 -14.40 -2.74
C GLN A 179 -2.08 -15.90 -2.48
N ARG A 180 -3.08 -16.71 -2.85
CA ARG A 180 -3.02 -18.18 -2.73
C ARG A 180 -1.90 -18.78 -3.57
N VAL A 181 -1.75 -18.34 -4.82
CA VAL A 181 -0.64 -18.78 -5.69
C VAL A 181 0.71 -18.38 -5.09
N ASN A 182 0.84 -17.21 -4.49
CA ASN A 182 2.07 -16.75 -3.88
C ASN A 182 2.40 -17.49 -2.56
N THR A 183 1.40 -17.89 -1.77
CA THR A 183 1.57 -18.75 -0.59
C THR A 183 1.89 -20.20 -0.95
N SER A 184 1.46 -20.70 -2.12
CA SER A 184 1.80 -22.06 -2.57
C SER A 184 3.27 -22.22 -3.00
N TYR A 185 4.01 -21.13 -3.20
CA TYR A 185 5.48 -21.16 -3.37
C TYR A 185 6.24 -20.90 -2.06
N ALA A 186 5.54 -20.60 -0.97
CA ALA A 186 6.09 -20.47 0.37
C ALA A 186 5.68 -21.69 1.21
N SER A 187 6.17 -22.87 0.83
CA SER A 187 6.07 -24.05 1.70
C SER A 187 7.02 -23.90 2.90
N PRO A 188 6.62 -24.33 4.11
CA PRO A 188 7.44 -24.25 5.31
C PRO A 188 8.59 -25.27 5.26
N GLN A 189 9.84 -24.82 5.35
CA GLN A 189 10.91 -25.73 5.75
C GLN A 189 10.87 -25.88 7.28
N GLU A 190 10.43 -27.06 7.72
CA GLU A 190 10.75 -27.64 9.02
C GLU A 190 12.28 -27.69 9.25
N PRO A 191 12.72 -27.63 10.52
CA PRO A 191 14.13 -27.57 10.88
C PRO A 191 14.78 -28.94 10.67
N ALA A 192 15.53 -29.08 9.59
CA ALA A 192 16.47 -30.18 9.45
C ALA A 192 17.59 -29.99 10.49
N ILE A 193 17.60 -30.87 11.50
CA ILE A 193 18.74 -31.17 12.35
C ILE A 193 19.89 -31.54 11.40
N ARG A 194 20.78 -30.58 11.12
CA ARG A 194 22.05 -30.83 10.44
C ARG A 194 23.07 -31.12 11.52
N ASP A 195 23.41 -32.40 11.65
CA ASP A 195 24.67 -32.86 12.22
C ASP A 195 25.81 -32.08 11.54
N LYS A 196 26.35 -31.10 12.26
CA LYS A 196 27.60 -30.44 11.91
C LYS A 196 28.72 -31.41 12.24
N SER A 197 29.19 -32.15 11.25
CA SER A 197 30.57 -32.60 11.27
C SER A 197 31.47 -31.35 11.37
N PRO A 198 32.36 -31.26 12.38
CA PRO A 198 33.11 -30.04 12.62
C PRO A 198 34.13 -29.88 11.50
N SER A 199 33.90 -28.87 10.66
CA SER A 199 34.94 -28.40 9.76
C SER A 199 36.11 -27.86 10.62
N PRO A 200 37.38 -28.21 10.32
CA PRO A 200 38.53 -27.91 11.20
C PRO A 200 38.76 -26.42 11.52
N LEU A 201 38.02 -25.51 10.87
CA LEU A 201 38.12 -24.06 11.04
C LEU A 201 37.13 -23.48 12.05
N ASP A 202 36.11 -24.24 12.48
CA ASP A 202 35.11 -23.77 13.43
C ASP A 202 35.67 -23.58 14.85
N ASN A 203 36.84 -24.15 15.17
CA ASN A 203 37.49 -23.97 16.48
C ASN A 203 38.39 -22.73 16.56
N ALA A 204 38.68 -22.05 15.45
CA ALA A 204 39.54 -20.87 15.43
C ALA A 204 38.78 -19.55 15.62
N LEU A 205 37.45 -19.57 15.51
CA LEU A 205 36.63 -18.37 15.57
C LEU A 205 35.90 -18.26 16.92
N PRO A 206 35.95 -17.09 17.60
CA PRO A 206 35.22 -16.85 18.83
C PRO A 206 33.71 -17.11 18.69
N SER A 207 33.07 -17.61 19.76
CA SER A 207 31.66 -18.06 19.75
C SER A 207 30.67 -17.01 19.25
N PHE A 208 30.90 -15.72 19.51
CA PHE A 208 30.04 -14.62 19.06
C PHE A 208 30.09 -14.35 17.54
N VAL A 209 31.04 -14.96 16.83
CA VAL A 209 31.22 -14.80 15.38
C VAL A 209 30.60 -15.97 14.61
N LYS A 210 30.40 -17.12 15.25
CA LYS A 210 29.97 -18.37 14.60
C LYS A 210 28.58 -18.31 13.97
N ASP A 211 27.70 -17.48 14.54
CA ASP A 211 26.34 -17.29 14.05
C ASP A 211 26.15 -15.93 13.35
N ASN A 212 27.25 -15.30 12.94
CA ASN A 212 27.19 -14.05 12.20
C ASN A 212 26.94 -14.32 10.72
N PRO A 213 25.76 -13.95 10.17
CA PRO A 213 25.40 -14.22 8.77
C PRO A 213 26.33 -13.54 7.75
N TRP A 214 27.12 -12.56 8.19
CA TRP A 214 28.07 -11.85 7.34
C TRP A 214 29.37 -12.61 7.10
N ILE A 215 29.70 -13.62 7.92
CA ILE A 215 30.91 -14.45 7.76
C ILE A 215 30.87 -15.21 6.43
N GLU A 216 29.72 -15.79 6.06
CA GLU A 216 29.56 -16.54 4.81
C GLU A 216 29.71 -15.63 3.58
N VAL A 217 29.18 -14.41 3.67
CA VAL A 217 29.27 -13.40 2.62
C VAL A 217 30.71 -12.94 2.42
N LEU A 218 31.45 -12.76 3.52
CA LEU A 218 32.86 -12.39 3.48
C LEU A 218 33.74 -13.54 2.97
N GLN A 219 33.50 -14.78 3.40
CA GLN A 219 34.27 -15.94 2.93
C GLN A 219 34.14 -16.16 1.41
N ARG A 220 32.95 -15.97 0.84
CA ARG A 220 32.75 -16.07 -0.62
C ARG A 220 33.52 -15.03 -1.44
N LYS A 221 33.84 -13.88 -0.84
CA LYS A 221 34.56 -12.78 -1.52
C LYS A 221 36.07 -12.98 -1.54
N TYR A 222 36.62 -13.75 -0.59
CA TYR A 222 38.06 -13.93 -0.41
C TYR A 222 38.60 -15.30 -0.83
N MET A 223 37.77 -16.22 -1.33
CA MET A 223 38.27 -17.40 -2.03
C MET A 223 38.48 -17.09 -3.51
N PRO A 224 39.74 -17.00 -4.00
CA PRO A 224 40.00 -17.03 -5.43
C PRO A 224 39.61 -18.43 -5.95
N ARG A 225 38.95 -18.47 -7.11
CA ARG A 225 38.73 -19.70 -7.87
C ARG A 225 40.04 -20.23 -8.44
#